data_AF-A0A134A7B5-F1
#
_entry.id   AF-A0A134A7B5-F1
#
_cell.length_a   1.000
_cell.length_b   1.000
_cell.length_c   1.000
_cell.angle_alpha   90.00
_cell.angle_beta   90.00
_cell.angle_gamma   90.00
#
_symmetry.space_group_name_H-M   'P 1'
#
loop_
_entity.id
_entity.type
_entity.pdbx_description
1 polymer ?
#
loop_
_entity_poly.entity_id
_entity_poly.type
_entity_poly.pdbx_seq_one_letter_code
_entity_poly.pdbx_strand_id
1 'polypeptide(L)' 'NGSAVRNAWAGNYWLGSDGRMVTNRYVDGGRYYVGNDGAWVPSLPPISDLQDE' A
#
# COMPACT_ATOMS: atom_id res chain seq x y z
N ASN A 1 15.64 10.82 -18.02
CA ASN A 1 15.83 10.37 -16.62
C ASN A 1 14.52 9.85 -16.08
N GLY A 2 14.23 8.56 -16.28
CA GLY A 2 13.01 7.93 -15.77
C GLY A 2 13.29 7.33 -14.41
N SER A 3 13.06 8.08 -13.33
CA SER A 3 13.08 7.52 -11.99
C SER A 3 11.91 6.56 -11.87
N ALA A 4 12.18 5.27 -11.72
CA ALA A 4 11.12 4.29 -11.47
C ALA A 4 10.36 4.71 -10.20
N VAL A 5 9.03 4.80 -10.29
CA VAL A 5 8.17 5.08 -9.14
C VAL A 5 8.36 3.93 -8.15
N ARG A 6 8.82 4.27 -6.94
CA ARG A 6 9.16 3.33 -5.87
C ARG A 6 8.73 3.93 -4.56
N ASN A 7 8.27 3.10 -3.64
CA ASN A 7 7.75 3.51 -2.35
C ASN A 7 6.71 4.63 -2.46
N ALA A 8 5.84 4.52 -3.46
CA ALA A 8 4.89 5.56 -3.83
C ALA A 8 3.67 4.96 -4.55
N TRP A 9 2.57 5.71 -4.56
CA TRP A 9 1.36 5.37 -5.30
C TRP A 9 1.53 5.53 -6.82
N ALA A 10 1.06 4.53 -7.56
CA ALA A 10 0.88 4.55 -9.00
C ALA A 10 -0.60 4.30 -9.30
N GLY A 11 -1.39 5.37 -9.36
CA GLY A 11 -2.85 5.26 -9.38
C GLY A 11 -3.38 4.68 -8.07
N ASN A 12 -4.15 3.60 -8.15
CA ASN A 12 -4.74 2.91 -6.98
C ASN A 12 -3.82 1.81 -6.41
N TYR A 13 -2.59 1.70 -6.90
CA TYR A 13 -1.66 0.64 -6.54
C TYR A 13 -0.43 1.21 -5.86
N TRP A 14 0.09 0.51 -4.86
CA TRP A 14 1.32 0.92 -4.19
C TRP A 14 2.53 0.18 -4.78
N LEU A 15 3.58 0.92 -5.13
CA LEU A 15 4.85 0.35 -5.56
C LEU A 15 5.81 0.30 -4.38
N GLY A 16 6.36 -0.87 -4.10
CA GLY A 16 7.37 -1.10 -3.06
C GLY A 16 8.71 -0.43 -3.37
N SER A 17 9.69 -0.63 -2.50
CA SER A 17 11.04 -0.11 -2.67
C SER A 17 11.77 -0.70 -3.89
N ASP A 18 11.36 -1.88 -4.35
CA ASP A 18 11.82 -2.53 -5.58
C ASP A 18 11.06 -2.06 -6.84
N GLY A 19 10.02 -1.23 -6.66
CA GLY A 19 9.16 -0.74 -7.75
C GLY A 19 8.12 -1.76 -8.19
N ARG A 20 7.96 -2.88 -7.48
CA ARG A 20 6.90 -3.85 -7.74
C ARG A 20 5.64 -3.49 -6.98
N MET A 21 4.50 -3.87 -7.56
CA MET A 21 3.21 -3.74 -6.92
C MET A 21 3.17 -4.59 -5.64
N VAL A 22 2.76 -3.97 -4.54
CA VAL A 22 2.48 -4.67 -3.29
C VAL A 22 1.03 -5.15 -3.32
N THR A 23 0.78 -6.36 -2.81
CA THR A 23 -0.57 -6.93 -2.67
C THR A 23 -0.76 -7.51 -1.27
N ASN A 24 -2.02 -7.55 -0.83
CA ASN A 24 -2.49 -8.16 0.41
C ASN A 24 -1.68 -7.72 1.64
N ARG A 25 -1.42 -6.41 1.77
CA ARG A 25 -0.56 -5.86 2.82
C ARG A 25 -0.88 -4.41 3.14
N TYR A 26 -0.57 -4.01 4.36
CA TYR A 26 -0.49 -2.61 4.72
C TYR A 26 0.76 -1.94 4.15
N VAL A 27 0.59 -0.76 3.57
CA VAL A 27 1.63 0.06 2.96
C VAL A 27 1.72 1.41 3.65
N ASP A 28 2.72 2.20 3.26
CA ASP A 28 2.88 3.57 3.72
C ASP A 28 2.91 3.71 5.26
N GLY A 29 3.62 2.77 5.91
CA GLY A 29 3.77 2.73 7.36
C GLY A 29 2.56 2.18 8.12
N GLY A 30 1.65 1.46 7.47
CA GLY A 30 0.47 0.90 8.15
C GLY A 30 -0.82 1.67 7.90
N ARG A 31 -0.78 2.73 7.09
CA ARG A 31 -1.89 3.67 6.91
C ARG A 31 -2.94 3.21 5.90
N TYR A 32 -2.51 2.45 4.89
CA TYR A 32 -3.38 2.02 3.80
C TYR A 32 -3.21 0.52 3.56
N TYR A 33 -4.31 -0.20 3.37
CA TYR A 33 -4.28 -1.60 2.98
C TYR A 33 -4.45 -1.75 1.48
N VAL A 34 -3.60 -2.55 0.83
CA VAL A 34 -3.81 -3.00 -0.56
C VAL A 34 -4.30 -4.44 -0.57
N GLY A 35 -5.32 -4.71 -1.39
CA GLY A 35 -5.96 -6.02 -1.54
C GLY A 35 -5.08 -7.03 -2.26
N ASN A 36 -5.59 -8.26 -2.43
CA ASN A 36 -4.87 -9.32 -3.16
C ASN A 36 -4.62 -8.98 -4.64
N ASP A 37 -5.44 -8.12 -5.21
CA ASP A 37 -5.29 -7.51 -6.54
C ASP A 37 -4.31 -6.32 -6.55
N GLY A 38 -3.83 -5.88 -5.39
CA GLY A 38 -2.93 -4.73 -5.22
C GLY A 38 -3.64 -3.38 -5.17
N ALA A 39 -4.96 -3.37 -5.34
CA ALA A 39 -5.72 -2.13 -5.29
C ALA A 39 -5.88 -1.67 -3.84
N TRP A 40 -5.81 -0.37 -3.62
CA TRP A 40 -6.11 0.22 -2.33
C TRP A 40 -7.54 -0.12 -1.88
N VAL A 41 -7.68 -0.60 -0.66
CA VAL A 41 -8.95 -0.93 -0.01
C VAL A 41 -9.25 0.13 1.06
N PRO A 42 -10.07 1.15 0.76
CA PRO A 42 -10.37 2.24 1.68
C PRO A 42 -11.28 1.82 2.85
N SER A 43 -11.94 0.66 2.76
CA SER A 43 -12.82 0.15 3.82
C SER A 43 -12.06 -0.40 5.02
N LEU A 44 -10.74 -0.60 4.91
CA LEU A 44 -9.93 -1.08 6.01
C LEU A 44 -9.27 0.11 6.73
N PRO A 45 -9.43 0.22 8.06
CA PRO A 45 -8.78 1.27 8.81
C PRO A 45 -7.26 1.03 8.85
N PRO A 46 -6.47 2.06 9.22
CA PRO A 46 -5.06 1.92 9.53
C PRO A 46 -4.81 0.79 10.53
N ILE A 47 -3.66 0.14 10.42
CA ILE A 47 -3.31 -0.97 11.30
C ILE A 47 -3.18 -0.56 12.77
N SER A 48 -2.96 0.74 13.05
CA SER A 48 -2.97 1.30 14.41
C SER A 48 -4.32 1.07 15.09
N ASP A 49 -5.40 1.33 14.37
CA ASP A 49 -6.77 1.32 14.91
C ASP A 49 -7.29 -0.11 15.15
N LEU A 50 -6.58 -1.12 14.62
CA LEU A 50 -6.87 -2.54 14.82
C LEU A 50 -6.07 -3.18 15.97
N GLN A 51 -5.06 -2.48 16.50
CA GLN A 51 -4.20 -3.00 17.58
C GLN A 51 -4.66 -2.57 18.98
N ASP A 52 -5.73 -1.78 19.08
CA ASP A 52 -6.30 -1.27 20.33
C ASP A 52 -7.37 -2.21 20.98
N GLU A 53 -7.42 -3.50 20.59
CA GLU A 53 -8.25 -4.54 21.25
C GLU A 53 -7.45 -5.45 22.21
#